data_AF-A0A955DK51-F1
#
_entry.id   AF-A0A955DK51-F1
#
_cell.length_a   1.000
_cell.length_b   1.000
_cell.length_c   1.000
_cell.angle_alpha   90.00
_cell.angle_beta   90.00
_cell.angle_gamma   90.00
#
_symmetry.space_group_name_H-M   'P 1'
#
loop_
_entity.id
_entity.type
_entity.pdbx_description
1 polymer ?
#
loop_
_entity_poly.entity_id
_entity_poly.type
_entity_poly.pdbx_seq_one_letter_code
_entity_poly.pdbx_strand_id
1 'polypeptide(L)'
;MATVMLAGAAAAYFWHEAEAKSAEAEYQAAQAGLEQMIQQVKYRAALGEGDVNGRGWPLTIDKNWFNGTPPRNTLLSGRHPWVQIAGPAEYDLDHPPARVALDENSPEGAGFWYNPGKGIVRARVGPMMSDKRAIDLYNRLNGTSVDRLFAPVPHPVVSEGDE
;
A
#
# COMPACT_ATOMS: atom_id res chain seq x y z
N MET A 1 29.44 -12.30 37.97
CA MET A 1 29.23 -12.42 36.50
C MET A 1 27.83 -12.92 36.12
N ALA A 2 27.18 -13.81 36.90
CA ALA A 2 25.83 -14.31 36.58
C ALA A 2 24.72 -13.23 36.59
N THR A 3 24.82 -12.21 37.45
CA THR A 3 23.82 -11.13 37.58
C THR A 3 23.77 -10.20 36.36
N VAL A 4 24.91 -9.97 35.70
CA VAL A 4 24.99 -9.12 34.50
C VAL A 4 24.40 -9.84 33.28
N MET A 5 24.57 -11.17 33.18
CA MET A 5 23.98 -11.96 32.09
C MET A 5 22.45 -12.03 32.20
N LEU A 6 21.89 -12.18 33.41
CA LEU A 6 20.43 -12.21 33.61
C LEU A 6 19.77 -10.87 33.28
N ALA A 7 20.39 -9.74 33.64
CA ALA A 7 19.90 -8.42 33.29
C ALA A 7 19.93 -8.17 31.76
N GLY A 8 20.99 -8.61 31.08
CA GLY A 8 21.08 -8.52 29.62
C GLY A 8 20.03 -9.36 28.89
N ALA A 9 19.78 -10.59 29.37
CA ALA A 9 18.76 -11.46 28.78
C ALA A 9 17.34 -10.92 28.97
N ALA A 10 17.03 -10.36 30.14
CA ALA A 10 15.73 -9.73 30.39
C ALA A 10 15.52 -8.49 29.52
N ALA A 11 16.53 -7.61 29.41
CA ALA A 11 16.46 -6.44 28.55
C ALA A 11 16.25 -6.81 27.07
N ALA A 12 16.98 -7.82 26.58
CA ALA A 12 16.82 -8.32 25.21
C ALA A 12 15.42 -8.92 24.98
N TYR A 13 14.88 -9.67 25.94
CA TYR A 13 13.53 -10.22 25.87
C TYR A 13 12.47 -9.12 25.80
N PHE A 14 12.53 -8.12 26.69
CA PHE A 14 11.58 -7.01 26.69
C PHE A 14 11.66 -6.17 25.41
N TRP A 15 12.85 -5.96 24.85
CA TRP A 15 13.01 -5.27 23.56
C TRP A 15 12.39 -6.05 22.41
N HIS A 16 12.63 -7.36 22.33
CA HIS A 16 12.03 -8.19 21.28
C HIS A 16 10.50 -8.21 21.36
N GLU A 17 9.93 -8.27 22.57
CA GLU A 17 8.49 -8.24 22.76
C GLU A 17 7.89 -6.87 22.42
N ALA A 18 8.61 -5.77 22.74
CA ALA A 18 8.20 -4.43 22.37
C ALA A 18 8.21 -4.22 20.85
N GLU A 19 9.23 -4.72 20.14
CA GLU A 19 9.36 -4.62 18.68
C GLU A 19 8.28 -5.44 17.96
N ALA A 20 7.96 -6.65 18.46
CA ALA A 20 6.87 -7.45 17.93
C ALA A 20 5.50 -6.75 18.11
N LYS A 21 5.28 -6.12 19.28
CA LYS A 21 4.04 -5.37 19.56
C LYS A 21 3.94 -4.11 18.69
N SER A 22 5.04 -3.38 18.48
CA SER A 22 5.02 -2.20 17.61
C SER A 22 4.76 -2.56 16.15
N ALA A 23 5.40 -3.62 15.64
CA ALA A 23 5.19 -4.07 14.27
C ALA A 23 3.73 -4.53 14.02
N GLU A 24 3.12 -5.25 14.97
CA GLU A 24 1.71 -5.63 14.86
C GLU A 24 0.79 -4.40 14.97
N ALA A 25 1.08 -3.45 15.85
CA ALA A 25 0.31 -2.20 15.95
C ALA A 25 0.39 -1.37 14.66
N GLU A 26 1.56 -1.27 14.04
CA GLU A 26 1.75 -0.60 12.76
C GLU A 26 1.00 -1.30 11.63
N TYR A 27 1.00 -2.63 11.60
CA TYR A 27 0.21 -3.41 10.66
C TYR A 27 -1.29 -3.15 10.82
N GLN A 28 -1.82 -3.22 12.05
CA GLN A 28 -3.24 -2.99 12.32
C GLN A 28 -3.67 -1.56 11.96
N ALA A 29 -2.83 -0.56 12.24
CA ALA A 29 -3.10 0.82 11.87
C ALA A 29 -3.12 1.03 10.34
N ALA A 30 -2.21 0.39 9.60
CA ALA A 30 -2.19 0.45 8.14
C ALA A 30 -3.42 -0.25 7.54
N GLN A 31 -3.82 -1.39 8.10
CA GLN A 31 -5.04 -2.09 7.70
C GLN A 31 -6.29 -1.24 7.95
N ALA A 32 -6.43 -0.63 9.12
CA ALA A 32 -7.54 0.27 9.43
C ALA A 32 -7.59 1.46 8.44
N GLY A 33 -6.43 2.03 8.10
CA GLY A 33 -6.34 3.10 7.09
C GLY A 33 -6.79 2.65 5.70
N LEU A 34 -6.40 1.45 5.28
CA LEU A 34 -6.85 0.84 4.01
C LEU A 34 -8.37 0.62 4.00
N GLU A 35 -8.93 0.06 5.07
CA GLU A 35 -10.37 -0.19 5.20
C GLU A 35 -11.16 1.11 5.16
N GLN A 36 -10.69 2.16 5.83
CA GLN A 36 -11.30 3.48 5.82
C GLN A 36 -11.34 4.08 4.40
N MET A 37 -10.25 3.94 3.64
CA MET A 37 -10.20 4.37 2.23
C MET A 37 -11.23 3.63 1.38
N ILE A 38 -11.29 2.30 1.50
CA ILE A 38 -12.22 1.46 0.74
C ILE A 38 -13.67 1.84 1.06
N GLN A 39 -14.00 2.06 2.33
CA GLN A 39 -15.33 2.47 2.78
C GLN A 39 -15.73 3.82 2.19
N GLN A 40 -14.85 4.81 2.22
CA GLN A 40 -15.14 6.14 1.66
C GLN A 40 -15.32 6.11 0.14
N VAL A 41 -14.47 5.39 -0.59
CA VAL A 41 -14.63 5.22 -2.05
C VAL A 41 -15.98 4.60 -2.37
N LYS A 42 -16.37 3.53 -1.66
CA LYS A 42 -17.68 2.87 -1.85
C LYS A 42 -18.84 3.79 -1.52
N TYR A 43 -18.74 4.53 -0.42
CA TYR A 43 -19.76 5.50 -0.02
C TYR A 43 -19.97 6.59 -1.08
N ARG A 44 -18.89 7.17 -1.60
CA ARG A 44 -18.95 8.21 -2.64
C ARG A 44 -19.45 7.67 -3.97
N ALA A 45 -19.03 6.46 -4.35
CA ALA A 45 -19.56 5.78 -5.52
C ALA A 45 -21.08 5.56 -5.43
N ALA A 46 -21.59 5.19 -4.24
CA ALA A 46 -23.02 4.98 -4.03
C ALA A 46 -23.85 6.27 -4.07
N LEU A 47 -23.27 7.40 -3.66
CA LEU A 47 -23.92 8.71 -3.73
C LEU A 47 -23.92 9.31 -5.14
N GLY A 48 -22.96 8.93 -6.00
CA GLY A 48 -22.79 9.55 -7.31
C GLY A 48 -22.37 11.03 -7.24
N GLU A 49 -21.80 11.46 -6.12
CA GLU A 49 -21.34 12.84 -5.91
C GLU A 49 -19.90 13.03 -6.41
N GLY A 50 -19.68 14.12 -7.16
CA GLY A 50 -18.39 14.47 -7.74
C GLY A 50 -18.13 13.85 -9.11
N ASP A 51 -16.90 14.00 -9.60
CA ASP A 51 -16.51 13.44 -10.90
C ASP A 51 -16.32 11.92 -10.78
N VAL A 52 -17.28 11.16 -11.31
CA VAL A 52 -17.24 9.70 -11.41
C VAL A 52 -16.99 9.25 -12.85
N ASN A 53 -16.38 8.09 -13.05
CA ASN A 53 -16.27 7.48 -14.37
C ASN A 53 -17.61 6.86 -14.83
N GLY A 54 -17.65 6.35 -16.06
CA GLY A 54 -18.84 5.66 -16.60
C GLY A 54 -19.26 4.39 -15.86
N ARG A 55 -18.53 3.96 -14.81
CA ARG A 55 -18.86 2.83 -13.93
C ARG A 55 -19.28 3.29 -12.53
N GLY A 56 -19.41 4.60 -12.29
CA GLY A 56 -19.81 5.18 -11.01
C GLY A 56 -18.69 5.28 -9.97
N TRP A 57 -17.44 5.01 -10.34
CA TRP A 57 -16.30 5.15 -9.42
C TRP A 57 -15.75 6.57 -9.44
N PRO A 58 -15.46 7.19 -8.28
CA PRO A 58 -14.82 8.50 -8.23
C PRO A 58 -13.50 8.53 -9.01
N LEU A 59 -13.23 9.60 -9.75
CA LEU A 59 -11.97 9.76 -10.50
C LEU A 59 -10.77 10.09 -9.61
N THR A 60 -11.02 10.62 -8.40
CA THR A 60 -10.00 11.02 -7.43
C THR A 60 -10.45 10.69 -6.01
N ILE A 61 -9.57 10.85 -5.03
CA ILE A 61 -9.90 10.77 -3.60
C ILE A 61 -9.55 12.12 -2.96
N ASP A 62 -10.58 12.83 -2.49
CA ASP A 62 -10.40 14.10 -1.80
C ASP A 62 -10.08 13.87 -0.31
N LYS A 63 -9.09 14.61 0.22
CA LYS A 63 -8.73 14.60 1.65
C LYS A 63 -9.89 15.05 2.54
N ASN A 64 -10.79 15.89 2.03
CA ASN A 64 -11.95 16.40 2.76
C ASN A 64 -13.00 15.32 3.05
N TRP A 65 -12.96 14.17 2.34
CA TRP A 65 -13.78 13.01 2.71
C TRP A 65 -13.43 12.44 4.10
N PHE A 66 -12.26 12.83 4.61
CA PHE A 66 -11.72 12.41 5.90
C PHE A 66 -11.56 13.60 6.85
N ASN A 67 -12.40 14.63 6.73
CA ASN A 67 -12.32 15.86 7.54
C ASN A 67 -10.92 16.52 7.47
N GLY A 68 -10.27 16.46 6.31
CA GLY A 68 -8.94 17.01 6.09
C GLY A 68 -7.78 16.16 6.63
N THR A 69 -8.08 15.06 7.33
CA THR A 69 -7.07 14.15 7.92
C THR A 69 -7.18 12.78 7.25
N PRO A 70 -6.63 12.61 6.04
CA PRO A 70 -6.69 11.33 5.36
C PRO A 70 -5.95 10.24 6.14
N PRO A 71 -6.40 8.97 6.03
CA PRO A 71 -5.66 7.85 6.59
C PRO A 71 -4.26 7.77 5.98
N ARG A 72 -3.32 7.26 6.77
CA ARG A 72 -1.93 7.06 6.37
C ARG A 72 -1.57 5.58 6.46
N ASN A 73 -0.67 5.15 5.59
CA ASN A 73 -0.06 3.85 5.69
C ASN A 73 1.10 3.91 6.69
N THR A 74 0.90 3.42 7.91
CA THR A 74 1.88 3.45 9.01
C THR A 74 3.07 2.52 8.80
N LEU A 75 3.01 1.61 7.82
CA LEU A 75 4.15 0.77 7.43
C LEU A 75 5.21 1.55 6.63
N LEU A 76 4.93 2.81 6.31
CA LEU A 76 5.80 3.69 5.54
C LEU A 76 6.13 4.95 6.32
N SER A 77 7.23 5.61 5.95
CA SER A 77 7.57 6.90 6.52
C SER A 77 6.48 7.94 6.21
N GLY A 78 6.28 8.91 7.11
CA GLY A 78 5.27 9.96 6.91
C GLY A 78 5.56 10.93 5.75
N ARG A 79 6.68 10.75 5.03
CA ARG A 79 7.10 11.55 3.87
C ARG A 79 6.47 11.08 2.57
N HIS A 80 6.09 9.81 2.46
CA HIS A 80 5.46 9.30 1.25
C HIS A 80 4.14 10.02 0.97
N PRO A 81 3.79 10.27 -0.31
CA PRO A 81 2.46 10.73 -0.66
C PRO A 81 1.42 9.74 -0.13
N TRP A 82 0.28 10.24 0.29
CA TRP A 82 -0.73 9.40 0.92
C TRP A 82 -1.38 8.43 -0.08
N VAL A 83 -1.75 8.90 -1.28
CA VAL A 83 -2.39 8.08 -2.31
C VAL A 83 -1.90 8.46 -3.71
N GLN A 84 -1.72 7.45 -4.55
CA GLN A 84 -1.60 7.57 -6.00
C GLN A 84 -2.94 7.24 -6.65
N ILE A 85 -3.36 8.07 -7.60
CA ILE A 85 -4.49 7.75 -8.48
C ILE A 85 -3.92 7.07 -9.72
N ALA A 86 -4.40 5.87 -10.03
CA ALA A 86 -3.96 5.11 -11.19
C ALA A 86 -4.32 5.86 -12.47
N GLY A 87 -3.41 5.87 -13.45
CA GLY A 87 -3.67 6.45 -14.76
C GLY A 87 -4.54 5.53 -15.64
N PRO A 88 -5.05 6.01 -16.79
CA PRO A 88 -5.87 5.20 -17.69
C PRO A 88 -5.24 3.89 -18.15
N ALA A 89 -3.90 3.86 -18.34
CA ALA A 89 -3.17 2.66 -18.70
C ALA A 89 -3.17 1.56 -17.61
N GLU A 90 -3.48 1.94 -16.37
CA GLU A 90 -3.53 1.05 -15.22
C GLU A 90 -4.95 0.62 -14.86
N TYR A 91 -5.98 1.11 -15.56
CA TYR A 91 -7.38 0.91 -15.18
C TYR A 91 -7.81 -0.56 -15.15
N ASP A 92 -7.19 -1.42 -15.96
CA ASP A 92 -7.51 -2.84 -15.97
C ASP A 92 -6.75 -3.64 -14.90
N LEU A 93 -5.76 -3.03 -14.23
CA LEU A 93 -4.93 -3.70 -13.23
C LEU A 93 -5.66 -3.88 -11.89
N ASP A 94 -5.44 -5.02 -11.24
CA ASP A 94 -5.91 -5.30 -9.87
C ASP A 94 -4.94 -4.82 -8.78
N HIS A 95 -3.72 -4.49 -9.20
CA HIS A 95 -2.58 -4.14 -8.36
C HIS A 95 -1.76 -3.05 -9.02
N PRO A 96 -1.11 -2.17 -8.23
CA PRO A 96 -0.15 -1.23 -8.78
C PRO A 96 1.03 -1.98 -9.43
N PRO A 97 1.64 -1.40 -10.49
CA PRO A 97 2.85 -1.95 -11.10
C PRO A 97 3.98 -2.18 -10.09
N ALA A 98 4.15 -1.26 -9.13
CA ALA A 98 5.04 -1.41 -7.99
C ALA A 98 4.23 -1.57 -6.69
N ARG A 99 4.39 -2.70 -5.99
CA ARG A 99 3.70 -3.02 -4.74
C ARG A 99 4.46 -2.60 -3.48
N VAL A 100 5.70 -2.17 -3.68
CA VAL A 100 6.58 -1.54 -2.69
C VAL A 100 6.72 -0.06 -2.97
N ALA A 101 6.74 0.76 -1.91
CA ALA A 101 6.98 2.19 -2.01
C ALA A 101 8.49 2.48 -1.92
N LEU A 102 9.12 2.78 -3.05
CA LEU A 102 10.58 2.98 -3.15
C LEU A 102 11.00 4.45 -3.05
N ASP A 103 10.20 5.38 -3.59
CA ASP A 103 10.52 6.81 -3.63
C ASP A 103 9.47 7.62 -2.87
N GLU A 104 9.89 8.29 -1.80
CA GLU A 104 9.01 9.14 -0.99
C GLU A 104 8.63 10.47 -1.67
N ASN A 105 9.22 10.80 -2.82
CA ASN A 105 8.94 12.04 -3.55
C ASN A 105 8.10 11.81 -4.82
N SER A 106 7.82 10.56 -5.17
CA SER A 106 7.07 10.21 -6.39
C SER A 106 5.68 9.64 -6.05
N PRO A 107 4.67 9.88 -6.90
CA PRO A 107 3.36 9.24 -6.78
C PRO A 107 3.44 7.71 -6.73
N GLU A 108 4.36 7.10 -7.47
CA GLU A 108 4.59 5.65 -7.50
C GLU A 108 5.04 5.08 -6.15
N GLY A 109 5.62 5.93 -5.28
CA GLY A 109 5.91 5.57 -3.89
C GLY A 109 4.85 6.03 -2.89
N ALA A 110 3.64 6.39 -3.33
CA ALA A 110 2.55 6.69 -2.42
C ALA A 110 2.13 5.47 -1.60
N GLY A 111 1.71 5.69 -0.35
CA GLY A 111 1.36 4.62 0.58
C GLY A 111 0.12 3.82 0.19
N PHE A 112 -0.83 4.46 -0.47
CA PHE A 112 -1.98 3.82 -1.09
C PHE A 112 -1.96 4.02 -2.61
N TRP A 113 -2.60 3.10 -3.32
CA TRP A 113 -2.88 3.19 -4.75
C TRP A 113 -4.37 2.98 -4.95
N TYR A 114 -5.02 3.88 -5.68
CA TYR A 114 -6.43 3.81 -6.02
C TYR A 114 -6.61 3.70 -7.52
N ASN A 115 -7.32 2.67 -7.97
CA ASN A 115 -7.70 2.48 -9.36
C ASN A 115 -9.17 2.85 -9.57
N PRO A 116 -9.47 4.00 -10.22
CA PRO A 116 -10.84 4.40 -10.51
C PRO A 116 -11.49 3.50 -11.56
N GLY A 117 -10.74 2.85 -12.46
CA GLY A 117 -11.28 1.90 -13.44
C GLY A 117 -12.03 0.72 -12.82
N LYS A 118 -11.66 0.33 -11.60
CA LYS A 118 -12.23 -0.83 -10.87
C LYS A 118 -12.74 -0.52 -9.46
N GLY A 119 -12.54 0.70 -8.96
CA GLY A 119 -12.89 1.06 -7.58
C GLY A 119 -12.02 0.37 -6.52
N ILE A 120 -10.80 -0.03 -6.88
CA ILE A 120 -9.90 -0.81 -6.01
C ILE A 120 -8.93 0.12 -5.29
N VAL A 121 -8.77 -0.06 -3.99
CA VAL A 121 -7.69 0.56 -3.20
C VAL A 121 -6.73 -0.53 -2.74
N ARG A 122 -5.43 -0.29 -2.87
CA ARG A 122 -4.35 -1.14 -2.36
C ARG A 122 -3.39 -0.34 -1.51
N ALA A 123 -2.86 -0.95 -0.45
CA ALA A 123 -1.77 -0.40 0.34
C ALA A 123 -0.44 -0.98 -0.14
N ARG A 124 0.58 -0.13 -0.34
CA ARG A 124 1.96 -0.55 -0.60
C ARG A 124 2.64 -0.97 0.69
N VAL A 125 3.75 -1.69 0.57
CA VAL A 125 4.61 -2.02 1.71
C VAL A 125 5.97 -1.35 1.55
N GLY A 126 6.70 -1.19 2.65
CA GLY A 126 8.08 -0.67 2.61
C GLY A 126 9.05 -1.69 2.02
N PRO A 127 10.25 -1.26 1.58
CA PRO A 127 11.31 -2.18 1.22
C PRO A 127 11.69 -3.03 2.44
N MET A 128 11.70 -4.35 2.28
CA MET A 128 12.09 -5.31 3.31
C MET A 128 13.38 -6.04 2.93
N MET A 129 14.03 -6.68 3.90
CA MET A 129 15.24 -7.47 3.66
C MET A 129 15.04 -8.66 2.70
N SER A 130 13.80 -9.07 2.43
CA SER A 130 13.47 -10.17 1.54
C SER A 130 12.16 -9.90 0.80
N ASP A 131 12.19 -10.12 -0.52
CA ASP A 131 11.01 -10.05 -1.39
C ASP A 131 9.88 -10.94 -0.89
N LYS A 132 10.20 -12.15 -0.39
CA LYS A 132 9.20 -13.06 0.15
C LYS A 132 8.42 -12.43 1.30
N ARG A 133 9.12 -11.77 2.24
CA ARG A 133 8.46 -11.10 3.39
C ARG A 133 7.60 -9.92 2.93
N ALA A 134 8.08 -9.14 1.97
CA ALA A 134 7.31 -8.04 1.41
C ALA A 134 6.07 -8.54 0.65
N ILE A 135 6.18 -9.63 -0.11
CA ILE A 135 5.05 -10.28 -0.80
C ILE A 135 4.04 -10.80 0.22
N ASP A 136 4.49 -11.53 1.24
CA ASP A 136 3.63 -12.09 2.28
C ASP A 136 2.90 -10.96 3.05
N LEU A 137 3.60 -9.87 3.39
CA LEU A 137 3.00 -8.69 4.03
C LEU A 137 2.00 -7.98 3.10
N TYR A 138 2.35 -7.77 1.84
CA TYR A 138 1.47 -7.15 0.86
C TYR A 138 0.19 -7.96 0.67
N ASN A 139 0.33 -9.28 0.55
CA ASN A 139 -0.79 -10.21 0.41
C ASN A 139 -1.69 -10.21 1.64
N ARG A 140 -1.10 -10.24 2.84
CA ARG A 140 -1.84 -10.15 4.11
C ARG A 140 -2.61 -8.83 4.21
N LEU A 141 -1.94 -7.70 3.99
CA LEU A 141 -2.53 -6.35 4.12
C LEU A 141 -3.65 -6.09 3.12
N ASN A 142 -3.52 -6.60 1.89
CA ASN A 142 -4.48 -6.35 0.81
C ASN A 142 -5.51 -7.47 0.61
N GLY A 143 -5.39 -8.59 1.32
CA GLY A 143 -6.22 -9.78 1.13
C GLY A 143 -6.06 -10.39 -0.27
N THR A 144 -4.82 -10.52 -0.75
CA THR A 144 -4.52 -10.98 -2.13
C THR A 144 -3.45 -12.08 -2.17
N SER A 145 -3.12 -12.59 -3.36
CA SER A 145 -2.19 -13.70 -3.58
C SER A 145 -1.25 -13.45 -4.76
N VAL A 146 -0.53 -12.33 -4.74
CA VAL A 146 0.50 -12.04 -5.76
C VAL A 146 1.76 -12.86 -5.52
N ASP A 147 2.50 -13.13 -6.59
CA ASP A 147 3.76 -13.88 -6.59
C ASP A 147 5.01 -12.99 -6.68
N ARG A 148 4.84 -11.69 -6.97
CA ARG A 148 5.92 -10.75 -7.26
C ARG A 148 5.58 -9.32 -6.81
N LEU A 149 6.60 -8.53 -6.51
CA LEU A 149 6.45 -7.13 -6.10
C LEU A 149 6.29 -6.16 -7.27
N PHE A 150 6.87 -6.47 -8.43
CA PHE A 150 6.85 -5.63 -9.63
C PHE A 150 6.13 -6.33 -10.77
N ALA A 151 5.27 -5.60 -11.48
CA ALA A 151 4.73 -6.08 -12.74
C ALA A 151 5.89 -6.36 -13.72
N PRO A 152 5.77 -7.40 -14.56
CA PRO A 152 6.76 -7.62 -15.61
C PRO A 152 6.83 -6.38 -16.50
N VAL A 153 8.05 -5.89 -16.74
CA VAL A 153 8.28 -4.82 -17.70
C VAL A 153 7.84 -5.35 -19.06
N PRO A 154 6.95 -4.65 -19.80
CA PRO A 154 6.66 -5.04 -21.17
C PRO A 154 7.99 -5.02 -21.94
N HIS A 155 8.45 -6.18 -22.39
CA HIS A 155 9.54 -6.21 -23.34
C HIS A 155 9.03 -5.52 -24.61
N PRO A 156 9.75 -4.53 -25.17
CA PRO A 156 9.41 -4.06 -26.49
C PRO A 156 9.47 -5.28 -27.42
N VAL A 157 8.34 -5.58 -28.06
CA VAL A 157 8.33 -6.53 -29.16
C VAL A 157 9.25 -5.91 -30.20
N VAL A 158 10.48 -6.40 -30.29
CA VAL A 158 11.34 -6.08 -31.41
C VAL A 158 10.59 -6.69 -32.58
N SER A 159 9.92 -5.86 -33.38
CA SER A 159 9.46 -6.28 -34.69
C SER A 159 10.75 -6.66 -35.43
N GLU A 160 11.06 -7.94 -35.47
CA GLU A 160 12.01 -8.47 -36.43
C GLU A 160 11.51 -7.96 -37.78
N GLY A 161 12.30 -7.04 -38.35
CA GLY A 161 11.95 -6.35 -39.56
C GLY A 161 11.68 -7.38 -40.66
N ASP A 162 10.62 -7.12 -41.40
CA ASP A 162 10.50 -7.56 -42.77
C ASP A 162 11.80 -7.17 -43.51
N GLU A 163 12.63 -8.16 -43.81
CA GLU A 163 13.66 -8.08 -44.87
C GLU A 163 13.02 -8.30 -46.25
#